data_AF-A0A2V5U2Z2-F1
#
_entry.id   AF-A0A2V5U2Z2-F1
#
_cell.length_a   1.000
_cell.length_b   1.000
_cell.length_c   1.000
_cell.angle_alpha   90.00
_cell.angle_beta   90.00
_cell.angle_gamma   90.00
#
_symmetry.space_group_name_H-M   'P 1'
#
loop_
_entity.id
_entity.type
_entity.pdbx_description
1 polymer ?
#
loop_
_entity_poly.entity_id
_entity_poly.type
_entity_poly.pdbx_seq_one_letter_code
_entity_poly.pdbx_strand_id
1 'polypeptide(L)'
;MTGTVLATKDFKSPDGEHGRNVQKAEWSPDSQFFVFSTASSGGHSPWHWQTYFYDRKQKLSKELDDFTGPIIKRNFKLSAPDWIEVRVQGTASDPSDIANGHSEKRRLSTLH
;
A
#
# COMPACT_ATOMS: atom_id res chain seq x y z
N MET A 1 1.05 31.04 1.20
CA MET A 1 0.61 29.87 1.98
C MET A 1 1.83 29.02 2.29
N THR A 2 2.08 28.69 3.56
CA THR A 2 3.12 27.73 3.95
C THR A 2 2.45 26.38 4.24
N GLY A 3 2.93 25.32 3.61
CA GLY A 3 2.48 23.95 3.90
C GLY A 3 3.22 23.38 5.10
N THR A 4 2.54 22.55 5.90
CA THR A 4 3.16 21.79 7.00
C THR A 4 3.35 20.34 6.58
N VAL A 5 4.57 19.82 6.73
CA VAL A 5 4.86 18.40 6.50
C VAL A 5 4.20 17.56 7.60
N LEU A 6 3.33 16.61 7.21
CA LEU A 6 2.65 15.73 8.16
C LEU A 6 3.48 14.49 8.51
N ALA A 7 4.21 13.95 7.54
CA ALA A 7 5.06 12.77 7.72
C ALA A 7 6.16 12.72 6.65
N THR A 8 7.22 11.97 6.95
CA THR A 8 8.29 11.62 6.00
C THR A 8 8.63 10.16 6.17
N LYS A 9 8.79 9.44 5.06
CA LYS A 9 9.22 8.04 5.06
C LYS A 9 10.25 7.85 3.95
N ASP A 10 11.39 7.26 4.29
CA ASP A 10 12.46 6.97 3.34
C ASP A 10 12.40 5.50 2.92
N PHE A 11 12.51 5.27 1.60
CA PHE A 11 12.47 3.95 0.98
C PHE A 11 13.78 3.58 0.27
N LYS A 12 14.84 4.38 0.45
CA LYS A 12 16.17 4.04 -0.05
C LYS A 12 16.73 2.85 0.72
N SER A 13 17.39 1.92 0.03
CA SER A 13 18.14 0.87 0.69
C SER A 13 19.34 1.47 1.44
N PRO A 14 19.83 0.81 2.51
CA PRO A 14 20.99 1.30 3.26
C PRO A 14 22.27 1.43 2.44
N ASP A 15 22.41 0.61 1.39
CA ASP A 15 23.54 0.64 0.45
C ASP A 15 23.38 1.69 -0.66
N GLY A 16 22.20 2.30 -0.81
CA GLY A 16 21.90 3.29 -1.85
C GLY A 16 21.74 2.75 -3.27
N GLU A 17 21.92 1.44 -3.48
CA GLU A 17 21.85 0.80 -4.80
C GLU A 17 20.41 0.56 -5.26
N HIS A 18 19.51 0.40 -4.29
CA HIS A 18 18.13 0.00 -4.51
C HIS A 18 17.17 0.79 -3.61
N GLY A 19 15.90 0.43 -3.64
CA GLY A 19 14.87 1.07 -2.84
C GLY A 19 13.50 0.79 -3.39
N ARG A 20 12.52 1.60 -2.97
CA ARG A 20 11.17 1.52 -3.50
C ARG A 20 10.69 2.86 -4.04
N ASN A 21 10.15 2.82 -5.24
CA ASN A 21 9.54 3.98 -5.88
C ASN A 21 8.04 3.98 -5.63
N VAL A 22 7.45 5.15 -5.36
CA VAL A 22 5.99 5.31 -5.31
C VAL A 22 5.44 5.19 -6.73
N GLN A 23 4.38 4.38 -6.89
CA GLN A 23 3.81 4.00 -8.17
C GLN A 23 2.38 4.51 -8.36
N LYS A 24 1.61 4.45 -7.27
CA LYS A 24 0.29 5.06 -7.16
C LYS A 24 0.18 5.65 -5.76
N ALA A 25 -0.41 6.82 -5.64
CA ALA A 25 -0.74 7.42 -4.36
C ALA A 25 -2.07 8.17 -4.45
N GLU A 26 -2.86 8.13 -3.38
CA GLU A 26 -4.19 8.73 -3.33
C GLU A 26 -4.59 9.00 -1.87
N TRP A 27 -5.29 10.11 -1.64
CA TRP A 27 -5.96 10.34 -0.36
C TRP A 27 -7.33 9.68 -0.35
N SER A 28 -7.76 9.16 0.80
CA SER A 28 -9.16 8.82 1.01
C SER A 28 -10.04 10.06 0.81
N PRO A 29 -11.31 9.89 0.40
CA PRO A 29 -12.21 11.03 0.16
C PRO A 29 -12.37 11.97 1.36
N ASP A 30 -12.25 11.45 2.58
CA ASP A 30 -12.30 12.22 3.84
C ASP A 30 -10.94 12.82 4.28
N SER A 31 -9.88 12.60 3.48
CA SER A 31 -8.51 13.06 3.74
C SER A 31 -7.94 12.61 5.11
N GLN A 32 -8.46 11.52 5.67
CA GLN A 32 -7.94 10.92 6.90
C GLN A 32 -6.83 9.90 6.63
N PHE A 33 -6.81 9.32 5.44
CA PHE A 33 -5.82 8.31 5.06
C PHE A 33 -5.13 8.66 3.76
N PHE A 34 -3.81 8.53 3.71
CA PHE A 34 -3.04 8.62 2.48
C PHE A 34 -2.48 7.24 2.14
N VAL A 35 -2.90 6.67 1.02
CA VAL A 35 -2.47 5.34 0.59
C VAL A 35 -1.50 5.48 -0.57
N PHE A 36 -0.43 4.70 -0.54
CA PHE A 36 0.49 4.64 -1.65
C PHE A 36 1.09 3.24 -1.83
N SER A 37 1.16 2.80 -3.08
CA SER A 37 1.80 1.55 -3.48
C SER A 37 3.19 1.83 -4.03
N THR A 38 4.10 0.91 -3.75
CA THR A 38 5.51 1.03 -4.11
C THR A 38 5.98 -0.17 -4.91
N ALA A 39 6.99 0.03 -5.76
CA ALA A 39 7.67 -1.06 -6.46
C ALA A 39 9.16 -1.04 -6.12
N SER A 40 9.74 -2.24 -5.96
CA SER A 40 11.18 -2.42 -5.78
C SER A 40 11.93 -1.98 -7.04
N SER A 41 13.03 -1.24 -6.87
CA SER A 41 13.97 -0.95 -7.97
C SER A 41 15.03 -2.04 -8.16
N GLY A 42 15.17 -2.98 -7.22
CA GLY A 42 16.25 -3.98 -7.19
C GLY A 42 15.92 -5.36 -7.78
N GLY A 43 14.87 -5.48 -8.60
CA GLY A 43 14.55 -6.72 -9.33
C GLY A 43 13.99 -7.89 -8.50
N HIS A 44 14.11 -7.88 -7.17
CA HIS A 44 13.44 -8.84 -6.30
C HIS A 44 11.92 -8.62 -6.26
N SER A 45 11.18 -9.70 -6.50
CA SER A 45 9.70 -9.76 -6.49
C SER A 45 9.02 -8.67 -7.32
N PRO A 46 9.22 -8.64 -8.66
CA PRO A 46 8.61 -7.63 -9.54
C PRO A 46 7.07 -7.69 -9.55
N TRP A 47 6.51 -8.79 -9.04
CA TRP A 47 5.09 -9.01 -8.87
C TRP A 47 4.53 -8.36 -7.59
N HIS A 48 5.37 -7.96 -6.63
CA HIS A 48 4.93 -7.49 -5.30
C HIS A 48 4.92 -5.95 -5.19
N TRP A 49 3.73 -5.41 -4.94
CA TRP A 49 3.46 -3.98 -4.84
C TRP A 49 3.14 -3.59 -3.39
N GLN A 50 4.16 -3.64 -2.51
CA GLN A 50 4.03 -3.23 -1.10
C GLN A 50 3.28 -1.92 -0.99
N THR A 51 2.17 -1.95 -0.28
CA THR A 51 1.28 -0.80 -0.15
C THR A 51 1.25 -0.34 1.29
N TYR A 52 1.28 0.97 1.48
CA TYR A 52 1.25 1.59 2.78
C TYR A 52 0.05 2.51 2.87
N PHE A 53 -0.41 2.74 4.09
CA PHE A 53 -1.32 3.84 4.39
C PHE A 53 -0.79 4.65 5.57
N TYR A 54 -0.94 5.97 5.48
CA TYR A 54 -0.71 6.92 6.56
C TYR A 54 -2.05 7.31 7.16
N ASP A 55 -2.22 7.08 8.46
CA ASP A 55 -3.35 7.55 9.26
C ASP A 55 -3.03 8.95 9.79
N ARG A 56 -3.80 9.94 9.36
CA ARG A 56 -3.62 11.34 9.74
C ARG A 56 -3.94 11.61 11.21
N LYS A 57 -4.91 10.90 11.80
CA LYS A 57 -5.29 11.07 13.21
C LYS A 57 -4.21 10.51 14.13
N GLN A 58 -3.71 9.32 13.79
CA GLN A 58 -2.67 8.65 14.56
C GLN A 58 -1.25 9.14 14.22
N LYS A 59 -1.08 9.84 13.10
CA LYS A 59 0.20 10.35 12.59
C LYS A 59 1.25 9.25 12.37
N LEU A 60 0.82 8.12 11.84
CA LEU A 60 1.68 6.95 11.61
C LEU A 60 1.36 6.27 10.28
N SER A 61 2.37 5.60 9.72
CA SER A 61 2.22 4.78 8.52
C SER A 61 2.24 3.30 8.88
N LYS A 62 1.40 2.49 8.25
CA LYS A 62 1.45 1.02 8.34
C LYS A 62 1.55 0.41 6.96
N GLU A 63 2.06 -0.83 6.91
CA GLU A 63 2.00 -1.66 5.71
C GLU A 63 0.62 -2.30 5.63
N LEU A 64 -0.02 -2.20 4.47
CA LEU A 64 -1.33 -2.79 4.23
C LEU A 64 -1.24 -4.30 4.08
N ASP A 65 -0.12 -4.79 3.54
CA ASP A 65 0.17 -6.21 3.34
C ASP A 65 0.07 -7.00 4.65
N ASP A 66 0.36 -6.40 5.81
CA ASP A 66 0.18 -7.02 7.13
C ASP A 66 -1.28 -7.41 7.44
N PHE A 67 -2.25 -6.77 6.79
CA PHE A 67 -3.69 -6.95 7.01
C PHE A 67 -4.43 -7.64 5.86
N THR A 68 -3.78 -7.73 4.70
CA THR A 68 -4.38 -8.27 3.46
C THR A 68 -3.61 -9.45 2.87
N GLY A 69 -2.34 -9.61 3.24
CA GLY A 69 -1.38 -10.45 2.52
C GLY A 69 -0.73 -9.70 1.34
N PRO A 70 0.19 -10.37 0.61
CA PRO A 70 1.02 -9.74 -0.41
C PRO A 70 0.20 -9.16 -1.57
N ILE A 71 0.37 -7.86 -1.86
CA ILE A 71 -0.37 -7.20 -2.93
C ILE A 71 0.31 -7.40 -4.29
N ILE A 72 -0.45 -7.88 -5.28
CA ILE A 72 0.08 -8.34 -6.58
C ILE A 72 -0.26 -7.41 -7.75
N LYS A 73 -1.03 -6.35 -7.53
CA LYS A 73 -1.32 -5.31 -8.54
C LYS A 73 -1.03 -3.92 -7.98
N ARG A 74 -0.40 -3.09 -8.82
CA ARG A 74 -0.09 -1.68 -8.54
C ARG A 74 -1.31 -0.84 -8.13
N ASN A 75 -2.46 -1.10 -8.76
CA ASN A 75 -3.64 -0.27 -8.61
C ASN A 75 -4.53 -0.80 -7.48
N PHE A 76 -4.86 0.10 -6.55
CA PHE A 76 -5.91 -0.06 -5.56
C PHE A 76 -7.07 0.88 -5.87
N LYS A 77 -8.22 0.66 -5.24
CA LYS A 77 -9.36 1.58 -5.26
C LYS A 77 -9.65 2.09 -3.86
N LEU A 78 -9.80 3.40 -3.71
CA LEU A 78 -10.33 4.02 -2.52
C LEU A 78 -11.80 4.37 -2.73
N SER A 79 -12.61 4.17 -1.70
CA SER A 79 -14.01 4.57 -1.70
C SER A 79 -14.41 5.09 -0.32
N ALA A 80 -15.40 5.98 -0.30
CA ALA A 80 -15.84 6.63 0.92
C ALA A 80 -16.40 5.62 1.94
N PRO A 81 -16.21 5.85 3.25
CA PRO A 81 -15.36 6.91 3.81
C PRO A 81 -13.86 6.58 3.69
N ASP A 82 -13.48 5.34 3.95
CA ASP A 82 -12.10 4.91 4.15
C ASP A 82 -11.87 3.45 3.74
N TRP A 83 -12.61 2.98 2.73
CA TRP A 83 -12.47 1.63 2.21
C TRP A 83 -11.36 1.56 1.16
N ILE A 84 -10.57 0.51 1.25
CA ILE A 84 -9.57 0.14 0.26
C ILE A 84 -9.89 -1.24 -0.31
N GLU A 85 -9.79 -1.36 -1.63
CA GLU A 85 -9.82 -2.63 -2.35
C GLU A 85 -8.48 -2.83 -3.08
N VAL A 86 -7.86 -3.99 -2.83
CA VAL A 86 -6.57 -4.40 -3.40
C VAL A 86 -6.65 -5.80 -3.99
N ARG A 87 -5.73 -6.13 -4.89
CA ARG A 87 -5.56 -7.49 -5.40
C ARG A 87 -4.38 -8.14 -4.68
N VAL A 88 -4.64 -9.24 -3.98
CA VAL A 88 -3.66 -9.95 -3.15
C VAL A 88 -3.35 -11.34 -3.70
N GLN A 89 -2.19 -11.87 -3.36
CA GLN A 89 -1.73 -13.19 -3.79
C GLN A 89 -2.71 -14.29 -3.36
N GLY A 90 -2.81 -15.30 -4.21
CA GLY A 90 -3.52 -16.54 -3.93
C GLY A 90 -4.98 -16.51 -4.34
N THR A 91 -5.52 -17.69 -4.54
CA THR A 91 -6.94 -17.98 -4.77
C THR A 91 -7.34 -19.12 -3.84
N ALA A 92 -8.65 -19.42 -3.76
CA ALA A 92 -9.11 -20.56 -2.96
C ALA A 92 -8.52 -21.91 -3.42
N SER A 93 -8.20 -22.05 -4.71
CA SER A 93 -7.63 -23.27 -5.30
C SER A 93 -6.10 -23.27 -5.34
N ASP A 94 -5.46 -22.10 -5.35
CA ASP A 94 -4.02 -21.94 -5.44
C ASP A 94 -3.56 -20.74 -4.61
N PRO A 95 -3.08 -20.97 -3.36
CA PRO A 95 -2.57 -19.91 -2.49
C PRO A 95 -1.33 -19.19 -3.04
N SER A 96 -0.64 -19.76 -4.03
CA SER A 96 0.58 -19.19 -4.60
C SER A 96 0.33 -18.29 -5.80
N ASP A 97 -0.90 -18.22 -6.33
CA ASP A 97 -1.23 -17.49 -7.56
C ASP A 97 -0.91 -15.99 -7.45
N ILE A 98 0.13 -15.57 -8.18
CA ILE A 98 0.53 -14.16 -8.34
C ILE A 98 0.03 -13.53 -9.64
N ALA A 99 -0.59 -14.32 -10.53
CA ALA A 99 -1.07 -13.82 -11.81
C ALA A 99 -2.46 -13.18 -11.64
N ASN A 100 -3.38 -13.91 -11.02
CA ASN A 100 -4.75 -13.45 -10.81
C ASN A 100 -4.97 -13.00 -9.37
N GLY A 101 -4.62 -13.83 -8.38
CA GLY A 101 -4.90 -13.59 -6.96
C GLY A 101 -6.38 -13.41 -6.67
N HIS A 102 -6.73 -12.76 -5.56
CA HIS A 102 -8.11 -12.41 -5.20
C HIS A 102 -8.25 -10.95 -4.77
N SER A 103 -9.49 -10.44 -4.77
CA SER A 103 -9.77 -9.09 -4.28
C SER A 103 -9.94 -9.13 -2.77
N GLU A 104 -9.26 -8.25 -2.06
CA GLU A 104 -9.42 -8.06 -0.62
C GLU A 104 -9.87 -6.63 -0.34
N LYS A 105 -10.93 -6.49 0.45
CA LYS A 105 -11.52 -5.20 0.81
C LYS A 105 -11.40 -4.98 2.32
N ARG A 106 -10.73 -3.89 2.71
CA ARG A 106 -10.52 -3.51 4.12
C ARG A 106 -10.99 -2.09 4.38
N ARG A 107 -11.30 -1.82 5.65
CA ARG A 107 -11.61 -0.47 6.14
C ARG A 107 -10.40 0.05 6.90
N LEU A 108 -9.81 1.16 6.45
CA LEU A 108 -8.52 1.63 6.96
C LEU A 108 -8.58 2.00 8.45
N SER A 109 -9.69 2.57 8.92
CA SER A 109 -9.88 2.89 10.34
C SER A 109 -9.90 1.70 11.29
N THR A 110 -10.09 0.47 10.79
CA THR A 110 -10.13 -0.74 11.62
C THR A 110 -8.79 -1.48 11.68
N LEU A 111 -7.74 -0.94 11.06
CA LEU A 111 -6.42 -1.59 10.99
C LEU A 111 -5.50 -1.02 12.09
N HIS A 112 -5.51 -1.66 13.27
CA HIS A 112 -4.70 -1.26 14.44
C HIS A 112 -3.53 -2.21 14.66
#